data_AF-X6LC43-F1
#
_entry.id   AF-X6LC43-F1
#
_cell.length_a   1.000
_cell.length_b   1.000
_cell.length_c   1.000
_cell.angle_alpha   90.00
_cell.angle_beta   90.00
_cell.angle_gamma   90.00
#
_symmetry.space_group_name_H-M   'P 1'
#
loop_
_entity.id
_entity.type
_entity.pdbx_description
1 polymer ?
#
loop_
_entity_poly.entity_id
_entity_poly.type
_entity_poly.pdbx_seq_one_letter_code
_entity_poly.pdbx_strand_id
1 'polypeptide(L)'
;MILLTWVKYDQYIQQTMQISAMWNHQIDVNLIYSILKDIQGKIDQTIELLSIFETWKLQPNNIKKYKNKKKEFIERRCCNHQINLFCIFLAEKRFSRRTPIEIAISFTVNNGLPFVKKDYE
;
A
#
# COMPACT_ATOMS: atom_id res chain seq x y z
N MET A 1 26.65 2.52 16.62
CA MET A 1 25.18 2.45 16.77
C MET A 1 24.68 1.45 15.75
N ILE A 2 24.28 0.27 16.21
CA ILE A 2 23.98 -0.86 15.35
C ILE A 2 22.51 -0.70 14.89
N LEU A 3 22.29 -0.18 13.68
CA LEU A 3 20.95 -0.17 13.05
C LEU A 3 20.70 -1.56 12.43
N LEU A 4 20.17 -2.49 13.23
CA LEU A 4 19.96 -3.89 12.84
C LEU A 4 18.57 -4.18 12.22
N THR A 5 17.89 -3.19 11.64
CA THR A 5 16.58 -3.38 10.98
C THR A 5 16.44 -2.32 9.87
N TRP A 6 16.47 -2.57 8.56
CA TRP A 6 15.98 -3.69 7.76
C TRP A 6 16.69 -3.67 6.38
N VAL A 7 17.47 -4.69 6.04
CA VAL A 7 18.02 -4.86 4.68
C VAL A 7 16.95 -4.74 3.59
N LYS A 8 15.72 -5.20 3.88
CA LYS A 8 14.57 -5.12 2.97
C LYS A 8 13.99 -3.70 2.81
N TYR A 9 14.08 -2.86 3.85
CA TYR A 9 13.64 -1.47 3.77
C TYR A 9 14.61 -0.69 2.88
N ASP A 10 15.90 -0.80 3.17
CA ASP A 10 16.97 -0.13 2.43
C ASP A 10 16.97 -0.53 0.95
N GLN A 11 16.50 -1.75 0.63
CA GLN A 11 16.39 -2.22 -0.74
C GLN A 11 15.40 -1.40 -1.60
N TYR A 12 14.30 -0.91 -1.03
CA TYR A 12 13.22 -0.27 -1.80
C TYR A 12 12.99 1.21 -1.48
N ILE A 13 13.68 1.76 -0.48
CA ILE A 13 13.52 3.15 -0.02
C ILE A 13 13.70 4.17 -1.16
N GLN A 14 14.77 4.04 -1.95
CA GLN A 14 15.07 4.99 -3.03
C GLN A 14 14.02 4.97 -4.14
N GLN A 15 13.59 3.77 -4.55
CA GLN A 15 12.54 3.61 -5.57
C GLN A 15 11.19 4.12 -5.07
N THR A 16 10.90 3.88 -3.79
CA THR A 16 9.68 4.35 -3.13
C THR A 16 9.63 5.88 -3.13
N MET A 17 10.72 6.54 -2.76
CA MET A 17 10.82 8.01 -2.77
C MET A 17 10.76 8.59 -4.19
N GLN A 18 11.41 7.94 -5.15
CA GLN A 18 11.33 8.33 -6.57
C GLN A 18 9.88 8.33 -7.07
N ILE A 19 9.14 7.23 -6.85
CA ILE A 19 7.74 7.13 -7.25
C ILE A 19 6.89 8.15 -6.48
N SER A 20 7.13 8.32 -5.17
CA SER A 20 6.42 9.34 -4.37
C SER A 20 6.58 10.74 -4.97
N ALA A 21 7.80 11.12 -5.37
CA ALA A 21 8.07 12.41 -6.01
C ALA A 21 7.37 12.55 -7.38
N MET A 22 7.32 11.48 -8.20
CA MET A 22 6.60 11.50 -9.48
C MET A 22 5.10 11.81 -9.30
N TRP A 23 4.51 11.39 -8.18
CA TRP A 23 3.12 11.65 -7.82
C TRP A 23 2.95 12.87 -6.91
N ASN A 24 3.96 13.76 -6.83
CA ASN A 24 3.96 14.95 -5.97
C ASN A 24 3.57 14.65 -4.51
N HIS A 25 4.04 13.50 -3.99
CA HIS A 25 3.78 12.99 -2.65
C HIS A 25 2.29 12.80 -2.30
N GLN A 26 1.39 12.71 -3.29
CA GLN A 26 -0.05 12.55 -3.05
C GLN A 26 -0.46 11.11 -2.70
N ILE A 27 0.38 10.13 -3.04
CA ILE A 27 0.15 8.72 -2.72
C ILE A 27 0.88 8.35 -1.42
N ASP A 28 0.20 7.59 -0.57
CA ASP A 28 0.78 7.06 0.66
C ASP A 28 2.04 6.24 0.37
N VAL A 29 3.15 6.64 1.00
CA VAL A 29 4.47 6.06 0.75
C VAL A 29 4.56 4.62 1.24
N ASN A 30 3.80 4.23 2.27
CA ASN A 30 3.69 2.82 2.69
C ASN A 30 2.93 1.97 1.67
N LEU A 31 1.98 2.56 0.93
CA LEU A 31 1.31 1.88 -0.17
C LEU A 31 2.29 1.64 -1.33
N ILE A 32 3.02 2.68 -1.74
CA ILE A 32 4.06 2.59 -2.79
C ILE A 32 5.08 1.50 -2.43
N TYR A 33 5.64 1.56 -1.21
CA TYR A 33 6.60 0.58 -0.72
C TYR A 33 6.04 -0.85 -0.74
N SER A 34 4.80 -1.02 -0.28
CA SER A 34 4.18 -2.35 -0.25
C SER A 34 3.99 -2.94 -1.65
N ILE A 35 3.59 -2.11 -2.63
CA ILE A 35 3.45 -2.54 -4.02
C ILE A 35 4.82 -2.85 -4.62
N LEU A 36 5.80 -1.96 -4.46
CA LEU A 36 7.16 -2.19 -4.96
C LEU A 36 7.72 -3.50 -4.45
N LYS A 37 7.56 -3.77 -3.16
CA LYS A 37 8.06 -5.00 -2.55
C LYS A 37 7.35 -6.24 -3.12
N ASP A 38 6.02 -6.22 -3.26
CA ASP A 38 5.26 -7.34 -3.82
C ASP A 38 5.62 -7.61 -5.29
N ILE A 39 5.91 -6.55 -6.07
CA ILE A 39 6.32 -6.64 -7.49
C ILE A 39 7.86 -6.68 -7.63
N GLN A 40 8.59 -6.92 -6.53
CA GLN A 40 10.05 -7.13 -6.54
C GLN A 40 10.85 -5.97 -7.15
N GLY A 41 10.45 -4.72 -6.88
CA GLY A 41 11.17 -3.51 -7.28
C GLY A 41 10.97 -3.09 -8.74
N LYS A 42 10.01 -3.69 -9.46
CA LYS A 42 9.69 -3.30 -10.84
C LYS A 42 8.90 -1.99 -10.84
N ILE A 43 9.61 -0.89 -11.09
CA ILE A 43 9.08 0.49 -11.07
C ILE A 43 7.94 0.66 -12.08
N ASP A 44 8.13 0.26 -13.35
CA ASP A 44 7.14 0.47 -14.40
C ASP A 44 5.79 -0.20 -14.07
N GLN A 45 5.85 -1.46 -13.59
CA GLN A 45 4.68 -2.21 -13.17
C GLN A 45 4.02 -1.59 -11.93
N THR A 46 4.81 -1.00 -11.02
CA THR A 46 4.27 -0.29 -9.85
C THR A 46 3.53 0.97 -10.27
N ILE A 47 4.10 1.76 -11.18
CA ILE A 47 3.47 2.98 -11.70
C ILE A 47 2.18 2.64 -12.45
N GLU A 48 2.20 1.61 -13.29
CA GLU A 48 1.01 1.14 -14.00
C GLU A 48 -0.09 0.72 -13.01
N LEU A 49 0.24 -0.09 -12.00
CA LEU A 49 -0.73 -0.56 -11.01
C LEU A 49 -1.30 0.59 -10.17
N LEU A 50 -0.45 1.54 -9.75
CA LEU A 50 -0.88 2.76 -9.05
C LEU A 50 -1.83 3.60 -9.90
N SER A 51 -1.55 3.74 -11.19
CA SER A 51 -2.40 4.51 -12.12
C SER A 51 -3.79 3.88 -12.27
N ILE A 52 -3.84 2.54 -12.41
CA ILE A 52 -5.10 1.80 -12.48
C ILE A 52 -5.86 1.91 -11.14
N PHE A 53 -5.15 1.80 -10.02
CA PHE A 53 -5.75 1.90 -8.69
C PHE A 53 -6.33 3.30 -8.41
N GLU A 54 -5.59 4.37 -8.66
CA GLU A 54 -6.07 5.74 -8.45
C GLU A 54 -7.29 6.03 -9.34
N THR A 55 -7.27 5.57 -10.60
CA THR A 55 -8.46 5.67 -11.49
C THR A 55 -9.67 4.92 -10.91
N TRP A 56 -9.47 3.70 -10.39
CA TRP A 56 -10.53 2.93 -9.74
C TRP A 56 -11.05 3.60 -8.46
N LYS A 57 -10.16 4.22 -7.68
CA LYS A 57 -10.45 4.89 -6.41
C LYS A 57 -11.33 6.14 -6.59
N LEU A 58 -11.22 6.84 -7.72
CA LEU A 58 -12.05 8.01 -8.04
C LEU A 58 -13.56 7.69 -8.16
N GLN A 59 -13.93 6.43 -8.35
CA GLN A 59 -15.33 6.02 -8.42
C GLN A 59 -15.99 6.09 -7.03
N PRO A 60 -17.05 6.91 -6.82
CA PRO A 60 -17.63 7.16 -5.48
C PRO A 60 -18.09 5.89 -4.76
N ASN A 61 -18.58 4.90 -5.51
CA ASN A 61 -19.03 3.63 -4.98
C ASN A 61 -17.90 2.82 -4.31
N ASN A 62 -16.67 2.98 -4.77
CA ASN A 62 -15.52 2.23 -4.25
C ASN A 62 -15.07 2.75 -2.87
N ILE A 63 -15.12 4.07 -2.67
CA ILE A 63 -14.88 4.68 -1.35
C ILE A 63 -15.96 4.22 -0.35
N LYS A 64 -17.22 4.11 -0.79
CA LYS A 64 -18.32 3.60 0.05
C LYS A 64 -18.10 2.15 0.46
N LYS A 65 -17.61 1.28 -0.43
CA LYS A 65 -17.25 -0.11 -0.09
C LYS A 65 -16.25 -0.16 1.07
N TYR A 66 -15.22 0.69 1.06
CA TYR A 66 -14.28 0.77 2.17
C TYR A 66 -14.93 1.25 3.46
N LYS A 67 -15.74 2.31 3.42
CA LYS A 67 -16.44 2.82 4.62
C LYS A 67 -17.25 1.74 5.33
N ASN A 68 -17.92 0.87 4.58
CA ASN A 68 -18.71 -0.23 5.14
C ASN A 68 -17.87 -1.31 5.84
N LYS A 69 -16.61 -1.50 5.41
CA LYS A 69 -15.68 -2.51 5.96
C LYS A 69 -14.65 -1.93 6.92
N LYS A 70 -14.57 -0.60 7.05
CA LYS A 70 -13.51 0.09 7.81
C LYS A 70 -13.35 -0.42 9.24
N LYS A 71 -14.46 -0.66 9.94
CA LYS A 71 -14.45 -1.19 11.32
C LYS A 71 -13.75 -2.55 11.39
N GLU A 72 -14.08 -3.45 10.47
CA GLU A 72 -13.53 -4.81 10.40
C GLU A 72 -11.99 -4.79 10.17
N PHE A 73 -11.51 -3.90 9.30
CA PHE A 73 -10.06 -3.71 9.11
C PHE A 73 -9.36 -3.24 10.41
N ILE A 74 -9.95 -2.27 11.11
CA ILE A 74 -9.38 -1.73 12.36
C ILE A 74 -9.36 -2.80 13.46
N GLU A 75 -10.41 -3.59 13.60
CA GLU A 75 -10.47 -4.72 14.55
C GLU A 75 -9.38 -5.77 14.27
N ARG A 76 -8.99 -5.93 13.01
CA ARG A 76 -7.86 -6.77 12.57
C ARG A 76 -6.51 -6.05 12.56
N ARG A 77 -6.41 -4.88 13.19
CA ARG A 77 -5.20 -4.04 13.31
C ARG A 77 -4.63 -3.54 11.97
N CYS A 78 -5.44 -3.57 10.90
CA CYS A 78 -5.07 -3.02 9.60
C CYS A 78 -5.42 -1.52 9.59
N CYS A 79 -4.54 -0.69 10.13
CA CYS A 79 -4.83 0.73 10.39
C CYS A 79 -4.58 1.66 9.20
N ASN A 80 -3.76 1.26 8.21
CA ASN A 80 -3.49 2.09 7.04
C ASN A 80 -4.67 2.07 6.05
N HIS A 81 -5.36 3.20 5.94
CA HIS A 81 -6.58 3.33 5.16
C HIS A 81 -6.37 3.20 3.65
N GLN A 82 -5.25 3.69 3.12
CA GLN A 82 -4.94 3.60 1.68
C GLN A 82 -4.61 2.16 1.28
N ILE A 83 -3.83 1.45 2.10
CA ILE A 83 -3.55 0.02 1.91
C ILE A 83 -4.84 -0.81 2.00
N ASN A 84 -5.72 -0.53 2.96
CA ASN A 84 -6.99 -1.26 3.06
C ASN A 84 -7.87 -1.07 1.81
N LEU A 85 -7.95 0.15 1.30
CA LEU A 85 -8.68 0.45 0.06
C LEU A 85 -8.05 -0.26 -1.15
N PHE A 86 -6.73 -0.30 -1.22
CA PHE A 86 -5.99 -1.05 -2.23
C PHE A 86 -6.25 -2.57 -2.14
N CYS A 87 -6.33 -3.14 -0.95
CA CYS A 87 -6.66 -4.56 -0.77
C CYS A 87 -8.07 -4.91 -1.27
N ILE A 88 -9.04 -3.98 -1.15
CA ILE A 88 -10.37 -4.15 -1.76
C ILE A 88 -10.26 -4.18 -3.28
N PHE A 89 -9.50 -3.26 -3.86
CA PHE A 89 -9.24 -3.23 -5.29
C PHE A 89 -8.60 -4.53 -5.80
N LEU A 90 -7.57 -5.04 -5.11
CA LEU A 90 -6.90 -6.29 -5.49
C LEU A 90 -7.84 -7.49 -5.52
N ALA A 91 -8.71 -7.62 -4.52
CA ALA A 91 -9.69 -8.69 -4.46
C ALA A 91 -10.75 -8.54 -5.58
N GLU A 92 -11.22 -7.32 -5.85
CA GLU A 92 -12.23 -7.06 -6.89
C GLU A 92 -11.71 -7.36 -8.29
N LYS A 93 -10.45 -6.99 -8.57
CA LYS A 93 -9.77 -7.28 -9.84
C LYS A 93 -9.25 -8.72 -9.94
N ARG A 94 -9.48 -9.56 -8.93
CA ARG A 94 -9.06 -10.97 -8.86
C ARG A 94 -7.55 -11.17 -8.98
N PHE A 95 -6.76 -10.19 -8.55
CA PHE A 95 -5.30 -10.36 -8.41
C PHE A 95 -4.94 -11.31 -7.27
N SER A 96 -5.87 -11.55 -6.33
CA SER A 96 -5.74 -12.53 -5.26
C SER A 96 -7.04 -13.30 -5.07
N ARG A 97 -6.92 -14.56 -4.64
CA ARG A 97 -8.07 -15.37 -4.20
C ARG A 97 -8.50 -15.09 -2.75
N ARG A 98 -7.70 -14.31 -2.02
CA ARG A 98 -7.95 -13.93 -0.63
C ARG A 98 -8.97 -12.80 -0.54
N THR A 99 -9.65 -12.72 0.59
CA THR A 99 -10.51 -11.58 0.92
C THR A 99 -9.67 -10.31 1.12
N PRO A 100 -10.25 -9.09 0.96
CA PRO A 100 -9.54 -7.84 1.20
C PRO A 100 -8.85 -7.76 2.57
N ILE A 101 -9.44 -8.36 3.59
CA ILE A 101 -8.93 -8.32 4.97
C ILE A 101 -7.74 -9.27 5.13
N GLU A 102 -7.81 -10.48 4.56
CA GLU A 102 -6.66 -11.39 4.56
C GLU A 102 -5.47 -10.81 3.79
N ILE A 103 -5.72 -10.07 2.71
CA ILE A 103 -4.67 -9.34 1.99
C ILE A 103 -4.07 -8.25 2.88
N ALA A 104 -4.90 -7.43 3.53
CA ALA A 104 -4.42 -6.35 4.41
C ALA A 104 -3.65 -6.87 5.63
N ILE A 105 -4.07 -8.00 6.21
CA ILE A 105 -3.34 -8.68 7.29
C ILE A 105 -1.97 -9.12 6.77
N SER A 106 -1.91 -9.72 5.58
CA SER A 106 -0.65 -10.13 4.95
C SER A 106 0.28 -8.94 4.71
N PHE A 107 -0.24 -7.80 4.24
CA PHE A 107 0.55 -6.58 4.06
C PHE A 107 1.06 -6.06 5.41
N THR A 108 0.19 -5.98 6.41
CA THR A 108 0.54 -5.48 7.74
C THR A 108 1.62 -6.33 8.40
N VAL A 109 1.50 -7.67 8.34
CA VAL A 109 2.45 -8.61 8.95
C VAL A 109 3.78 -8.62 8.19
N ASN A 110 3.75 -8.66 6.86
CA ASN A 110 4.98 -8.85 6.07
C ASN A 110 5.71 -7.55 5.79
N ASN A 111 4.99 -6.45 5.60
CA ASN A 111 5.55 -5.17 5.16
C ASN A 111 5.63 -4.16 6.29
N GLY A 112 4.80 -4.30 7.33
CA GLY A 112 4.66 -3.29 8.36
C GLY A 112 4.19 -1.96 7.76
N LEU A 113 4.58 -0.87 8.42
CA LEU A 113 4.40 0.51 7.95
C LEU A 113 5.71 1.26 8.23
N PRO A 114 6.75 1.04 7.41
CA PRO A 114 8.08 1.55 7.72
C PRO A 114 8.20 3.07 7.60
N PHE A 115 7.27 3.73 6.91
CA PHE A 115 7.21 5.18 6.80
C PHE A 115 6.23 5.77 7.81
N VAL A 116 6.72 6.66 8.66
CA VAL A 116 5.94 7.44 9.62
C VAL A 116 5.92 8.91 9.20
N LYS A 117 5.05 9.70 9.83
CA LYS A 117 4.84 11.11 9.47
C LYS A 117 6.13 11.95 9.45
N LYS A 118 7.11 11.58 10.28
CA LYS A 118 8.41 12.26 10.38
C LYS A 118 9.33 12.03 9.17
N ASP A 119 9.08 11.00 8.37
CA ASP A 119 9.90 10.69 7.18
C ASP A 119 9.55 11.59 5.98
N TYR A 120 8.64 12.54 6.16
CA TYR A 120 8.17 13.49 5.15
C TYR A 120 8.63 14.94 5.43
N GLU A 121 9.43 15.16 6.49
CA GLU A 121 10.05 16.44 6.87
C GLU A 121 11.52 16.48 6.43
#